data_AF-A0A9W9L7B6-F1
#
_entry.id   AF-A0A9W9L7B6-F1
#
_cell.length_a   1.000
_cell.length_b   1.000
_cell.length_c   1.000
_cell.angle_alpha   90.00
_cell.angle_beta   90.00
_cell.angle_gamma   90.00
#
_symmetry.space_group_name_H-M   'P 1'
#
loop_
_entity.id
_entity.type
_entity.pdbx_description
1 polymer ?
#
loop_
_entity_poly.entity_id
_entity_poly.type
_entity_poly.pdbx_seq_one_letter_code
_entity_poly.pdbx_strand_id
1 'polypeptide(L)'
;MLVEILGLDTEPELRPAYLEGVACKLWGQYPALVEEPDSVVEGGVYDVRTVADAQKLADYETRNYTPVVRDIRYSDGQSPAQPGFDLRMWLRQVGRQTVLDKLDARKSGKEVISH
;
A
#
# COMPACT_ATOMS: atom_id res chain seq x y z
N MET A 1 13.95 -8.27 6.49
CA MET A 1 13.33 -6.97 6.12
C MET A 1 12.12 -6.63 6.99
N LEU A 2 10.93 -7.22 6.79
CA LEU A 2 9.74 -6.85 7.60
C LEU A 2 9.91 -7.19 9.09
N VAL A 3 10.47 -8.37 9.39
CA VAL A 3 10.82 -8.80 10.75
C VAL A 3 11.66 -7.75 11.48
N GLU A 4 12.66 -7.18 10.80
CA GLU A 4 13.59 -6.20 11.38
C GLU A 4 12.93 -4.83 11.54
N ILE A 5 12.18 -4.36 10.54
CA ILE A 5 11.52 -3.04 10.56
C ILE A 5 10.43 -3.01 11.63
N LEU A 6 9.66 -4.09 11.74
CA LEU A 6 8.51 -4.18 12.63
C LEU A 6 8.86 -4.76 14.01
N GLY A 7 10.01 -5.41 14.15
CA GLY A 7 10.41 -6.12 15.37
C GLY A 7 9.53 -7.35 15.63
N LEU A 8 9.24 -8.14 14.59
CA LEU A 8 8.46 -9.36 14.71
C LEU A 8 9.33 -10.50 15.26
N ASP A 9 8.72 -11.41 16.01
CA ASP A 9 9.42 -12.61 16.51
C ASP A 9 9.64 -13.66 15.40
N THR A 10 8.77 -13.66 14.38
CA THR A 10 8.78 -14.63 13.27
C THR A 10 8.54 -13.95 11.93
N GLU A 11 8.92 -14.65 10.85
CA GLU A 11 8.61 -14.21 9.48
C GLU A 11 7.10 -14.05 9.30
N PRO A 12 6.61 -12.88 8.84
CA PRO A 12 5.19 -12.68 8.64
C PRO A 12 4.68 -13.45 7.42
N GLU A 13 3.41 -13.84 7.47
CA GLU A 13 2.73 -14.38 6.30
C GLU A 13 2.48 -13.27 5.27
N LEU A 14 2.93 -13.50 4.04
CA LEU A 14 2.68 -12.64 2.89
C LEU A 14 1.68 -13.32 1.97
N ARG A 15 0.59 -12.63 1.67
CA ARG A 15 -0.40 -13.12 0.70
C ARG A 15 0.02 -12.75 -0.71
N PRO A 16 0.14 -13.69 -1.65
CA PRO A 16 0.53 -13.37 -3.02
C PRO A 16 -0.54 -12.51 -3.70
N ALA A 17 -0.08 -11.49 -4.41
CA ALA A 17 -0.94 -10.51 -5.06
C ALA A 17 -0.24 -9.84 -6.25
N TYR A 18 -1.01 -9.06 -7.00
CA TYR A 18 -0.50 -8.24 -8.09
C TYR A 18 -1.17 -6.86 -8.16
N LEU A 19 -0.46 -5.91 -8.76
CA LEU A 19 -0.91 -4.57 -9.09
C LEU A 19 -0.87 -4.39 -10.61
N GLU A 20 -1.94 -3.85 -11.19
CA GLU A 20 -2.01 -3.47 -12.60
C GLU A 20 -1.77 -1.96 -12.78
N GLY A 21 -1.30 -1.57 -13.96
CA GLY A 21 -1.06 -0.17 -14.32
C GLY A 21 0.18 0.42 -13.65
N VAL A 22 1.10 -0.44 -13.17
CA VAL A 22 2.36 -0.02 -12.55
C VAL A 22 3.52 -0.92 -13.00
N ALA A 23 4.72 -0.36 -12.96
CA ALA A 23 5.96 -1.07 -13.16
C ALA A 23 6.92 -0.82 -12.00
N CYS A 24 7.73 -1.82 -11.65
CA CYS A 24 8.82 -1.67 -10.70
C CYS A 24 10.09 -1.24 -11.44
N LYS A 25 10.60 -0.05 -11.12
CA LYS A 25 11.83 0.51 -11.72
C LYS A 25 12.85 0.83 -10.64
N LEU A 26 14.13 0.72 -10.98
CA LEU A 26 15.23 1.03 -10.07
C LEU A 26 15.65 2.49 -10.18
N TRP A 27 15.73 3.18 -9.05
CA TRP A 27 16.33 4.49 -8.90
C TRP A 27 17.63 4.32 -8.10
N GLY A 28 18.73 4.03 -8.81
CA GLY A 28 19.94 3.50 -8.19
C GLY A 28 19.69 2.11 -7.61
N GLN A 29 19.91 1.93 -6.30
CA GLN A 29 19.65 0.68 -5.59
C GLN A 29 18.21 0.54 -5.05
N TYR A 30 17.38 1.56 -5.23
CA TYR A 30 16.06 1.65 -4.61
C TYR A 30 14.95 1.31 -5.61
N PRO A 31 14.18 0.23 -5.41
CA PRO A 31 13.04 -0.09 -6.25
C PRO A 31 11.85 0.82 -5.96
N ALA A 32 11.25 1.38 -7.01
CA ALA A 32 10.09 2.25 -6.95
C ALA A 32 8.97 1.78 -7.89
N LEU A 33 7.73 1.93 -7.45
CA LEU A 33 6.55 1.72 -8.30
C LEU A 33 6.23 3.01 -9.06
N VAL A 34 6.15 2.91 -10.38
CA VAL A 34 5.76 4.01 -11.27
C VAL A 34 4.53 3.63 -12.08
N GLU A 35 3.72 4.61 -12.47
CA GLU A 35 2.54 4.37 -13.30
C GLU A 35 2.95 3.95 -14.71
N GLU A 36 2.39 2.83 -15.17
CA GLU A 36 2.65 2.25 -16.48
C GLU A 36 1.42 1.41 -16.87
N PRO A 37 0.47 1.96 -17.65
CA PRO A 37 -0.88 1.40 -17.80
C PRO A 37 -0.97 -0.06 -18.23
N ASP A 38 -0.01 -0.53 -19.02
CA ASP A 38 -0.01 -1.88 -19.60
C ASP A 38 0.85 -2.89 -18.82
N SER A 39 1.31 -2.50 -17.63
CA SER A 39 2.24 -3.29 -16.83
C SER A 39 1.59 -3.88 -15.57
N VAL A 40 2.11 -5.04 -15.17
CA VAL A 40 1.70 -5.77 -13.97
C VAL A 40 2.92 -6.04 -13.10
N VAL A 41 2.79 -5.80 -11.81
CA VAL A 41 3.80 -6.14 -10.80
C VAL A 41 3.21 -7.16 -9.85
N GLU A 42 3.87 -8.32 -9.74
CA GLU A 42 3.57 -9.34 -8.74
C GLU A 42 4.36 -9.09 -7.45
N GLY A 43 3.77 -9.49 -6.32
CA GLY A 43 4.39 -9.33 -5.01
C GLY A 43 3.61 -10.01 -3.89
N GLY A 44 3.95 -9.64 -2.65
CA GLY A 44 3.27 -10.11 -1.45
C GLY A 44 2.66 -8.95 -0.68
N VAL A 45 1.48 -9.18 -0.12
CA VAL A 45 0.79 -8.22 0.77
C VAL A 45 0.99 -8.67 2.20
N TYR A 46 1.44 -7.73 3.02
CA TYR A 46 1.46 -7.86 4.47
C TYR A 46 0.31 -7.06 5.08
N ASP A 47 -0.44 -7.67 5.99
CA ASP A 47 -1.49 -7.00 6.75
C ASP A 47 -0.89 -6.32 7.99
N VAL A 48 -0.85 -4.99 7.96
CA VAL A 48 -0.32 -4.18 9.08
C VAL A 48 -1.42 -4.03 10.13
N ARG A 49 -1.26 -4.68 11.27
CA ARG A 49 -2.33 -4.82 12.28
C ARG A 49 -2.40 -3.66 13.28
N THR A 50 -1.34 -2.86 13.40
CA THR A 50 -1.27 -1.78 14.41
C THR A 50 -0.82 -0.45 13.82
N VAL A 51 -1.29 0.65 14.41
CA VAL A 51 -0.85 2.01 14.05
C VAL A 51 0.66 2.19 14.29
N ALA A 52 1.20 1.54 15.33
CA ALA A 52 2.63 1.57 15.64
C ALA A 52 3.46 0.94 14.52
N ASP A 53 3.02 -0.21 13.99
CA ASP A 53 3.71 -0.88 12.88
C ASP A 53 3.62 -0.08 11.58
N ALA A 54 2.47 0.54 11.31
CA ALA A 54 2.32 1.46 10.20
C ALA A 54 3.26 2.69 10.32
N GLN A 55 3.47 3.19 11.55
CA GLN A 55 4.44 4.27 11.79
C GLN A 55 5.88 3.81 11.53
N LYS A 56 6.28 2.62 12.02
CA LYS A 56 7.62 2.06 11.75
C LYS A 56 7.90 1.93 10.25
N LEU A 57 6.91 1.47 9.47
CA LEU A 57 7.03 1.37 8.02
C LEU A 57 7.20 2.75 7.36
N ALA A 58 6.40 3.74 7.78
CA ALA A 58 6.52 5.10 7.26
C ALA A 58 7.86 5.77 7.62
N ASP A 59 8.40 5.48 8.82
CA ASP A 59 9.71 5.98 9.23
C ASP A 59 10.84 5.33 8.42
N TYR A 60 10.74 4.02 8.14
CA TYR A 60 11.69 3.29 7.30
C TYR A 60 11.70 3.76 5.84
N GLU A 61 10.52 4.01 5.26
CA GLU A 61 10.38 4.54 3.89
C GLU A 61 10.88 5.98 3.75
N THR A 62 10.97 6.71 4.87
CA THR A 62 11.43 8.11 4.97
C THR A 62 10.60 9.06 4.07
N ARG A 63 11.24 10.11 3.54
CA ARG A 63 10.66 11.04 2.55
C ARG A 63 10.81 10.55 1.10
N ASN A 64 11.43 9.38 0.91
CA ASN A 64 11.75 8.86 -0.42
C ASN A 64 10.54 8.24 -1.12
N TYR A 65 9.54 7.79 -0.35
CA TYR A 65 8.30 7.24 -0.89
C TYR A 65 7.07 7.96 -0.35
N THR A 66 6.03 8.00 -1.19
CA THR A 66 4.72 8.54 -0.84
C THR A 66 3.73 7.39 -0.78
N PRO A 67 3.04 7.16 0.35
CA PRO A 67 1.99 6.16 0.41
C PRO A 67 0.87 6.52 -0.55
N VAL A 68 0.41 5.53 -1.32
CA VAL A 68 -0.70 5.67 -2.24
C VAL A 68 -1.71 4.55 -2.02
N VAL A 69 -2.98 4.88 -2.14
CA VAL A 69 -4.04 3.86 -2.15
C VAL A 69 -4.13 3.26 -3.55
N ARG A 70 -4.06 1.93 -3.59
CA ARG A 70 -4.17 1.14 -4.81
C ARG A 70 -5.09 -0.05 -4.57
N ASP A 71 -5.76 -0.45 -5.63
CA ASP A 71 -6.57 -1.66 -5.67
C ASP A 71 -5.62 -2.84 -5.88
N ILE A 72 -5.35 -3.60 -4.82
CA ILE A 72 -4.49 -4.79 -4.87
C ILE A 72 -5.35 -6.02 -5.17
N ARG A 73 -4.91 -6.86 -6.12
CA ARG A 73 -5.58 -8.12 -6.44
C ARG A 73 -4.81 -9.31 -5.88
N TYR A 74 -5.43 -10.01 -4.93
CA TYR A 74 -4.88 -11.24 -4.38
C TYR A 74 -4.96 -12.37 -5.40
N SER A 75 -3.92 -13.20 -5.49
CA SER A 75 -3.84 -14.35 -6.39
C SER A 75 -3.92 -15.70 -5.65
N ASP A 76 -4.12 -15.68 -4.34
CA ASP A 76 -4.28 -16.87 -3.49
C ASP A 76 -5.69 -17.50 -3.54
N GLY A 77 -6.63 -16.88 -4.26
CA GLY A 77 -8.01 -17.36 -4.34
C GLY A 77 -8.83 -17.22 -3.05
N GLN A 78 -8.33 -16.49 -2.03
CA GLN A 78 -9.01 -16.32 -0.74
C GLN A 78 -9.76 -14.98 -0.66
N SER A 79 -11.04 -15.01 -0.26
CA SER A 79 -11.93 -13.85 -0.09
C SER A 79 -12.45 -13.71 1.35
N PRO A 80 -12.66 -12.48 1.86
CA PRO A 80 -11.64 -11.56 2.38
C PRO A 80 -11.14 -11.99 3.79
N ALA A 81 -9.84 -11.93 4.07
CA ALA A 81 -9.27 -12.69 5.20
C ALA A 81 -9.14 -11.97 6.56
N GLN A 82 -9.35 -10.65 6.68
CA GLN A 82 -9.41 -9.92 7.98
C GLN A 82 -9.79 -8.43 7.77
N PRO A 83 -10.45 -7.77 8.75
CA PRO A 83 -10.72 -6.34 8.69
C PRO A 83 -9.42 -5.57 8.84
N GLY A 84 -8.88 -5.15 7.69
CA GLY A 84 -7.62 -4.46 7.55
C GLY A 84 -7.65 -3.05 8.13
N PHE A 85 -6.49 -2.64 8.61
CA PHE A 85 -6.16 -1.29 9.02
C PHE A 85 -6.75 -0.20 8.12
N ASP A 86 -7.45 0.76 8.73
CA ASP A 86 -8.02 1.90 8.04
C ASP A 86 -6.94 2.95 7.73
N LEU A 87 -6.45 2.90 6.51
CA LEU A 87 -5.44 3.83 6.00
C LEU A 87 -5.87 5.31 6.09
N ARG A 88 -7.17 5.64 6.00
CA ARG A 88 -7.64 7.02 6.19
C ARG A 88 -7.44 7.48 7.63
N MET A 89 -7.82 6.63 8.59
CA MET A 89 -7.62 6.93 10.01
C MET A 89 -6.13 7.15 10.31
N TRP A 90 -5.27 6.32 9.74
CA TRP A 90 -3.84 6.49 9.92
C TRP A 90 -3.28 7.75 9.25
N LEU A 91 -3.63 8.03 7.99
CA LEU A 91 -3.16 9.25 7.29
C LEU A 91 -3.53 10.52 8.07
N ARG A 92 -4.71 10.53 8.68
CA ARG A 92 -5.14 11.60 9.59
C ARG A 92 -4.26 11.66 10.84
N GLN A 93 -3.97 10.51 11.46
CA GLN A 93 -3.18 10.45 12.69
C GLN A 93 -1.71 10.87 12.49
N VAL A 94 -1.11 10.56 11.33
CA VAL A 94 0.29 10.91 11.02
C VAL A 94 0.44 12.28 10.34
N GLY A 95 -0.62 13.08 10.30
CA GLY A 95 -0.59 14.46 9.78
C GLY A 95 -0.41 14.57 8.25
N ARG A 96 -0.72 13.50 7.49
CA ARG A 96 -0.61 13.46 6.02
C ARG A 96 -1.90 13.92 5.32
N GLN A 97 -2.42 15.08 5.71
CA GLN A 97 -3.71 15.61 5.23
C GLN A 97 -3.75 15.76 3.70
N THR A 98 -2.67 16.23 3.08
CA THR A 98 -2.61 16.39 1.61
C THR A 98 -2.72 15.08 0.83
N VAL A 99 -2.30 13.96 1.43
CA VAL A 99 -2.47 12.62 0.82
C VAL A 99 -3.91 12.13 1.01
N LEU A 100 -4.51 12.40 2.17
CA LEU A 100 -5.92 12.11 2.44
C LEU A 100 -6.86 12.88 1.50
N ASP A 101 -6.60 14.17 1.26
CA ASP A 101 -7.40 15.00 0.36
C ASP A 101 -7.37 14.47 -1.08
N LYS A 102 -6.18 14.07 -1.57
CA LYS A 102 -6.01 13.43 -2.89
C LYS A 102 -6.74 12.09 -2.97
N LEU A 103 -6.72 11.31 -1.89
CA LEU A 103 -7.43 10.04 -1.82
C LEU A 103 -8.94 10.23 -1.95
N ASP A 104 -9.51 11.21 -1.24
CA ASP A 104 -10.94 11.46 -1.27
C ASP A 104 -11.39 12.04 -2.63
N ALA A 105 -10.57 12.88 -3.27
CA ALA A 105 -10.81 13.38 -4.62
C ALA A 105 -10.84 12.26 -5.69
N ARG A 106 -10.02 11.20 -5.54
CA ARG A 106 -10.05 10.04 -6.45
C ARG A 106 -11.32 9.21 -6.27
N LYS A 107 -11.90 9.18 -5.07
CA LYS A 107 -13.14 8.43 -4.79
C LYS A 107 -14.36 9.16 -5.36
N SER A 108 -14.41 10.49 -5.26
CA SER A 108 -15.52 11.29 -5.80
C SER A 108 -15.54 11.35 -7.34
N GLY A 109 -14.41 11.08 -8.01
CA GLY A 109 -14.32 11.07 -9.48
C GLY A 109 -14.83 9.79 -10.16
N LYS A 110 -15.14 8.71 -9.42
CA LYS A 110 -15.59 7.42 -9.98
C LYS A 110 -17.12 7.24 -10.06
N GLU A 111 -17.93 8.23 -9.66
CA GLU A 111 -19.41 8.12 -9.61
C GLU A 111 -20.17 8.77 -10.79
N VAL A 112 -19.53 8.98 -11.95
CA VAL A 112 -20.22 9.48 -13.15
C VAL A 112 -19.97 8.59 -14.37
N ILE A 113 -20.47 7.36 -14.33
CA ILE A 113 -20.89 6.65 -15.56
C ILE A 113 -22.20 5.92 -15.26
N SER A 114 -23.31 6.66 -15.38
CA SER A 114 -24.62 6.09 -15.68
C SER A 114 -24.89 6.41 -17.15
N HIS A 115 -25.07 5.39 -17.98
CA HIS A 115 -25.96 5.34 -19.15
C HIS A 115 -26.30 3.87 -19.40
#